data_AF-A0A0W8D7L5-F1
#
_entry.id   AF-A0A0W8D7L5-F1
#
_cell.length_a   1.000
_cell.length_b   1.000
_cell.length_c   1.000
_cell.angle_alpha   90.00
_cell.angle_beta   90.00
_cell.angle_gamma   90.00
#
_symmetry.space_group_name_H-M   'P 1'
#
loop_
_entity.id
_entity.type
_entity.pdbx_description
1 polymer ?
#
loop_
_entity_poly.entity_id
_entity_poly.type
_entity_poly.pdbx_seq_one_letter_code
_entity_poly.pdbx_strand_id
1 'polypeptide(L)'
;MSDAERARARRANMSSSQRECARQRNAERQRLRRAQRRAEEVEADREKNRLSHQAQRLMRTQVAREHEREQQVARRSQRTEADRAPLRERDTEARALRRSQQTEDERKEEREANAVVQATRRSQQTDDERHVERIVDRDHRANTRETDEECGVQRERDRERHEIRRALQTEEEREEERERVRERCRTTRHRDALANHEDFRPSMVTGSDVDEENRRHRLPPTTVCAHCNAWK
;
A
#
# COMPACT_ATOMS: atom_id res chain seq x y z
N MET A 1 -54.32 33.31 -35.32
CA MET A 1 -54.01 32.71 -34.00
C MET A 1 -53.96 31.21 -34.16
N SER A 2 -52.77 30.63 -34.17
CA SER A 2 -52.56 29.19 -34.25
C SER A 2 -52.98 28.48 -32.95
N ASP A 3 -53.25 27.18 -33.00
CA ASP A 3 -53.61 26.39 -31.81
C ASP A 3 -52.48 26.37 -30.77
N ALA A 4 -51.22 26.43 -31.22
CA ALA A 4 -50.07 26.56 -30.35
C ALA A 4 -50.07 27.89 -29.58
N GLU A 5 -50.45 29.00 -30.24
CA GLU A 5 -50.56 30.32 -29.60
C GLU A 5 -51.71 30.37 -28.60
N ARG A 6 -52.86 29.79 -28.95
CA ARG A 6 -54.00 29.67 -28.03
C ARG A 6 -53.64 28.83 -26.79
N ALA A 7 -52.91 27.72 -26.97
CA ALA A 7 -52.45 26.90 -25.87
C ALA A 7 -51.40 27.62 -24.98
N ARG A 8 -50.50 28.41 -25.58
CA ARG A 8 -49.55 29.25 -24.83
C ARG A 8 -50.28 30.30 -23.98
N ALA A 9 -51.24 31.02 -24.56
CA ALA A 9 -52.03 32.02 -23.84
C ALA A 9 -52.84 31.40 -22.69
N ARG A 10 -53.48 30.25 -22.92
CA ARG A 10 -54.21 29.51 -21.86
C ARG A 10 -53.28 29.07 -20.73
N ARG A 11 -52.07 28.58 -21.04
CA ARG A 11 -51.09 28.18 -20.02
C ARG A 11 -50.57 29.37 -19.22
N ALA A 12 -50.30 30.50 -19.88
CA ALA A 12 -49.86 31.73 -19.23
C ALA A 12 -50.91 32.23 -18.22
N ASN A 13 -52.19 32.15 -18.59
CA ASN A 13 -53.31 32.62 -17.78
C ASN A 13 -53.80 31.62 -16.70
N MET A 14 -53.12 30.47 -16.51
CA MET A 14 -53.47 29.55 -15.42
C MET A 14 -52.98 30.07 -14.06
N SER A 15 -53.82 29.94 -13.04
CA SER A 15 -53.42 30.17 -11.64
C SER A 15 -52.43 29.10 -11.15
N SER A 16 -51.73 29.37 -10.04
CA SER A 16 -50.78 28.42 -9.42
C SER A 16 -51.45 27.08 -9.08
N SER A 17 -52.65 27.12 -8.46
CA SER A 17 -53.46 25.94 -8.13
C SER A 17 -53.87 25.15 -9.38
N GLN A 18 -54.29 25.83 -10.45
CA GLN A 18 -54.63 25.17 -11.73
C GLN A 18 -53.40 24.51 -12.36
N ARG A 19 -52.23 25.16 -12.31
CA ARG A 19 -50.96 24.58 -12.81
C ARG A 19 -50.57 23.34 -12.02
N GLU A 20 -50.73 23.37 -10.70
CA GLU A 20 -50.43 22.23 -9.84
C GLU A 20 -51.37 21.05 -10.10
N CYS A 21 -52.68 21.30 -10.17
CA CYS A 21 -53.66 20.27 -10.54
C CYS A 21 -53.38 19.67 -11.94
N ALA A 22 -52.92 20.48 -12.91
CA ALA A 22 -52.51 19.99 -14.22
C ALA A 22 -51.22 19.13 -14.15
N ARG A 23 -50.23 19.51 -13.32
CA ARG A 23 -49.02 18.71 -13.07
C ARG A 23 -49.34 17.37 -12.43
N GLN A 24 -50.21 17.36 -11.41
CA GLN A 24 -50.63 16.13 -10.73
C GLN A 24 -51.34 15.18 -11.69
N ARG A 25 -52.32 15.66 -12.47
CA ARG A 25 -53.01 14.86 -13.50
C ARG A 25 -52.06 14.34 -14.57
N ASN A 26 -51.06 15.11 -14.96
CA ASN A 26 -50.04 14.64 -15.91
C ASN A 26 -49.10 13.60 -15.32
N ALA A 27 -48.70 13.75 -14.05
CA ALA A 27 -47.89 12.78 -13.34
C ALA A 27 -48.66 11.45 -13.18
N GLU A 28 -49.95 11.50 -12.83
CA GLU A 28 -50.80 10.31 -12.73
C GLU A 28 -50.98 9.61 -14.08
N ARG A 29 -51.28 10.36 -15.15
CA ARG A 29 -51.30 9.81 -16.52
C ARG A 29 -49.97 9.16 -16.90
N GLN A 30 -48.84 9.76 -16.50
CA GLN A 30 -47.52 9.19 -16.76
C GLN A 30 -47.29 7.92 -15.95
N ARG A 31 -47.73 7.85 -14.69
CA ARG A 31 -47.67 6.64 -13.86
C ARG A 31 -48.48 5.50 -14.47
N LEU A 32 -49.71 5.76 -14.89
CA LEU A 32 -50.57 4.77 -15.55
C LEU A 32 -49.94 4.25 -16.85
N ARG A 33 -49.39 5.14 -17.68
CA ARG A 33 -48.64 4.74 -18.87
C ARG A 33 -47.43 3.90 -18.53
N ARG A 34 -46.67 4.23 -17.48
CA ARG A 34 -45.51 3.42 -17.04
C ARG A 34 -45.91 2.04 -16.56
N ALA A 35 -47.04 1.92 -15.86
CA ALA A 35 -47.55 0.65 -15.36
C ALA A 35 -48.03 -0.29 -16.49
N GLN A 36 -48.48 0.26 -17.62
CA GLN A 36 -48.98 -0.51 -18.76
C GLN A 36 -47.90 -0.85 -19.81
N ARG A 37 -46.64 -0.42 -19.60
CA ARG A 37 -45.56 -0.64 -20.56
C ARG A 37 -45.06 -2.08 -20.55
N ARG A 38 -44.74 -2.58 -21.74
CA ARG A 38 -44.04 -3.85 -21.92
C ARG A 38 -42.54 -3.65 -21.67
N ALA A 39 -41.84 -4.74 -21.32
CA ALA A 39 -40.41 -4.70 -21.03
C ALA A 39 -39.58 -4.13 -22.20
N GLU A 40 -39.93 -4.48 -23.44
CA GLU A 40 -39.28 -4.01 -24.67
C GLU A 40 -39.36 -2.47 -24.83
N GLU A 41 -40.51 -1.87 -24.51
CA GLU A 41 -40.69 -0.41 -24.58
C GLU A 41 -39.90 0.32 -23.49
N VAL A 42 -39.73 -0.32 -22.33
CA VAL A 42 -38.90 0.21 -21.23
C VAL A 42 -37.43 0.20 -21.64
N GLU A 43 -36.96 -0.87 -22.27
CA GLU A 43 -35.59 -0.95 -22.78
C GLU A 43 -35.33 0.05 -23.91
N ALA A 44 -36.26 0.20 -24.86
CA ALA A 44 -36.15 1.20 -25.92
C ALA A 44 -36.07 2.64 -25.36
N ASP A 45 -36.86 2.97 -24.33
CA ASP A 45 -36.78 4.26 -23.65
C ASP A 45 -35.47 4.43 -22.88
N ARG A 46 -34.94 3.38 -22.25
CA ARG A 46 -33.62 3.40 -21.58
C ARG A 46 -32.51 3.65 -22.58
N GLU A 47 -32.54 3.00 -23.74
CA GLU A 47 -31.57 3.21 -24.81
C GLU A 47 -31.67 4.62 -25.37
N LYS A 48 -32.88 5.11 -25.64
CA LYS A 48 -33.09 6.50 -26.08
C LYS A 48 -32.57 7.52 -25.06
N ASN A 49 -32.80 7.28 -23.77
CA ASN A 49 -32.25 8.12 -22.70
C ASN A 49 -30.72 8.04 -22.64
N ARG A 50 -30.14 6.84 -22.83
CA ARG A 50 -28.68 6.65 -22.90
C ARG A 50 -28.08 7.48 -24.04
N LEU A 51 -28.65 7.38 -25.24
CA LEU A 51 -28.21 8.12 -26.42
C LEU A 51 -28.41 9.63 -26.25
N SER A 52 -29.54 10.06 -25.67
CA SER A 52 -29.79 11.47 -25.35
C SER A 52 -28.76 12.03 -24.37
N HIS A 53 -28.45 11.28 -23.30
CA HIS A 53 -27.41 11.67 -22.36
C HIS A 53 -26.02 11.68 -23.00
N GLN A 54 -25.72 10.73 -23.89
CA GLN A 54 -24.46 10.72 -24.64
C GLN A 54 -24.35 11.95 -25.55
N ALA A 55 -25.38 12.25 -26.33
CA ALA A 55 -25.44 13.45 -27.17
C ALA A 55 -25.31 14.72 -26.33
N GLN A 56 -25.99 14.80 -25.18
CA GLN A 56 -25.86 15.93 -24.27
C GLN A 56 -24.43 16.08 -23.74
N ARG A 57 -23.74 14.99 -23.38
CA ARG A 57 -22.33 15.03 -22.95
C ARG A 57 -21.42 15.53 -24.08
N LEU A 58 -21.64 15.09 -25.31
CA LEU A 58 -20.88 15.53 -26.48
C LEU A 58 -21.09 17.02 -26.77
N MET A 59 -22.32 17.51 -26.61
CA MET A 59 -22.67 18.92 -26.81
C MET A 59 -22.27 19.84 -25.65
N ARG A 60 -21.85 19.29 -24.49
CA ARG A 60 -21.37 20.12 -23.37
C ARG A 60 -20.05 20.78 -23.75
N THR A 61 -20.05 22.12 -23.74
CA THR A 61 -18.85 22.93 -23.92
C THR A 61 -17.83 22.67 -22.81
N GLN A 62 -16.56 22.93 -23.11
CA GLN A 62 -15.47 22.79 -22.13
C GLN A 62 -15.73 23.65 -20.89
N VAL A 63 -16.20 24.89 -21.07
CA VAL A 63 -16.56 25.82 -19.98
C VAL A 63 -17.63 25.22 -19.04
N ALA A 64 -18.66 24.56 -19.58
CA ALA A 64 -19.69 23.93 -18.75
C ALA A 64 -19.13 22.75 -17.93
N ARG A 65 -18.18 22.00 -18.48
CA ARG A 65 -17.51 20.88 -17.80
C ARG A 65 -16.58 21.39 -16.70
N GLU A 66 -15.83 22.46 -16.98
CA GLU A 66 -14.95 23.10 -15.99
C GLU A 66 -15.75 23.69 -14.84
N HIS A 67 -16.85 24.39 -15.14
CA HIS A 67 -17.73 24.92 -14.12
C HIS A 67 -18.36 23.82 -13.23
N GLU A 68 -18.73 22.67 -13.80
CA GLU A 68 -19.21 21.51 -13.03
C GLU A 68 -18.12 20.93 -12.11
N ARG A 69 -16.87 20.87 -12.58
CA ARG A 69 -15.72 20.44 -11.77
C ARG A 69 -15.46 21.42 -10.63
N GLU A 70 -15.46 22.72 -10.90
CA GLU A 70 -15.31 23.76 -9.89
C GLU A 70 -16.41 23.69 -8.83
N GLN A 71 -17.67 23.54 -9.26
CA GLN A 71 -18.78 23.33 -8.32
C GLN A 71 -18.59 22.06 -7.48
N GLN A 72 -18.08 20.98 -8.07
CA GLN A 72 -17.81 19.76 -7.33
C GLN A 72 -16.69 19.95 -6.31
N VAL A 73 -15.60 20.63 -6.68
CA VAL A 73 -14.49 20.96 -5.77
C VAL A 73 -14.98 21.88 -4.65
N ALA A 74 -15.74 22.93 -4.96
CA ALA A 74 -16.34 23.84 -3.99
C ALA A 74 -17.28 23.11 -3.01
N ARG A 75 -18.13 22.19 -3.51
CA ARG A 75 -18.98 21.36 -2.63
C ARG A 75 -18.14 20.46 -1.73
N ARG A 76 -17.02 19.91 -2.22
CA ARG A 76 -16.14 19.05 -1.42
C ARG A 76 -15.37 19.83 -0.35
N SER A 77 -14.93 21.05 -0.67
CA SER A 77 -14.24 21.92 0.29
C SER A 77 -15.16 22.42 1.39
N GLN A 78 -16.43 22.70 1.07
CA GLN A 78 -17.44 23.17 2.03
C GLN A 78 -18.00 22.06 2.95
N ARG A 79 -17.75 20.78 2.65
CA ARG A 79 -18.20 19.68 3.53
C ARG A 79 -17.50 19.75 4.88
N THR A 80 -18.27 19.53 5.94
CA THR A 80 -17.71 19.41 7.30
C THR A 80 -17.28 17.97 7.57
N GLU A 81 -16.54 17.74 8.65
CA GLU A 81 -16.18 16.36 9.04
C GLU A 81 -17.43 15.54 9.43
N ALA A 82 -18.46 16.19 9.99
CA ALA A 82 -19.75 15.57 10.28
C ALA A 82 -20.45 15.06 9.00
N ASP A 83 -20.27 15.73 7.86
CA ASP A 83 -20.78 15.27 6.56
C ASP A 83 -19.91 14.17 5.94
N ARG A 84 -18.61 14.16 6.23
CA ARG A 84 -17.63 13.22 5.65
C ARG A 84 -17.61 11.88 6.38
N ALA A 85 -17.73 11.88 7.69
CA ALA A 85 -17.68 10.67 8.53
C ALA A 85 -18.68 9.58 8.08
N PRO A 86 -19.99 9.85 7.94
CA PRO A 86 -20.96 8.82 7.54
C PRO A 86 -20.72 8.32 6.11
N LEU A 87 -20.15 9.15 5.22
CA LEU A 87 -19.79 8.72 3.88
C LEU A 87 -18.60 7.75 3.91
N ARG A 88 -17.58 8.03 4.72
CA ARG A 88 -16.43 7.12 4.89
C ARG A 88 -16.86 5.80 5.53
N GLU A 89 -17.77 5.84 6.50
CA GLU A 89 -18.32 4.64 7.13
C GLU A 89 -19.05 3.79 6.09
N ARG A 90 -19.99 4.37 5.34
CA ARG A 90 -20.68 3.69 4.24
C ARG A 90 -19.71 3.14 3.19
N ASP A 91 -18.67 3.87 2.82
CA ASP A 91 -17.66 3.42 1.85
C ASP A 91 -16.85 2.24 2.41
N THR A 92 -16.57 2.25 3.71
CA THR A 92 -15.87 1.17 4.42
C THR A 92 -16.74 -0.07 4.49
N GLU A 93 -18.01 0.06 4.88
CA GLU A 93 -18.98 -1.03 4.90
C GLU A 93 -19.18 -1.63 3.51
N ALA A 94 -19.36 -0.79 2.49
CA ALA A 94 -19.52 -1.25 1.11
C ALA A 94 -18.26 -1.99 0.63
N ARG A 95 -17.07 -1.56 1.04
CA ARG A 95 -15.82 -2.27 0.72
C ARG A 95 -15.73 -3.60 1.47
N ALA A 96 -16.11 -3.64 2.75
CA ALA A 96 -16.13 -4.87 3.54
C ALA A 96 -17.12 -5.89 2.97
N LEU A 97 -18.32 -5.45 2.58
CA LEU A 97 -19.33 -6.30 1.95
C LEU A 97 -18.82 -6.88 0.63
N ARG A 98 -18.23 -6.05 -0.25
CA ARG A 98 -17.60 -6.55 -1.49
C ARG A 98 -16.55 -7.61 -1.20
N ARG A 99 -15.65 -7.38 -0.24
CA ARG A 99 -14.61 -8.34 0.15
C ARG A 99 -15.16 -9.65 0.70
N SER A 100 -16.29 -9.61 1.41
CA SER A 100 -16.95 -10.84 1.91
C SER A 100 -17.60 -11.67 0.81
N GLN A 101 -17.98 -11.03 -0.30
CA GLN A 101 -18.65 -11.67 -1.44
C GLN A 101 -17.68 -12.11 -2.54
N GLN A 102 -16.42 -11.67 -2.47
CA GLN A 102 -15.38 -12.04 -3.43
C GLN A 102 -15.03 -13.53 -3.33
N THR A 103 -14.85 -14.13 -4.50
CA THR A 103 -14.28 -15.47 -4.67
C THR A 103 -12.77 -15.46 -4.39
N GLU A 104 -12.17 -16.63 -4.17
CA GLU A 104 -10.71 -16.71 -3.94
C GLU A 104 -9.90 -16.25 -5.16
N ASP A 105 -10.39 -16.51 -6.38
CA ASP A 105 -9.72 -16.08 -7.61
C ASP A 105 -9.73 -14.55 -7.74
N GLU A 106 -10.84 -13.89 -7.44
CA GLU A 106 -10.93 -12.42 -7.41
C GLU A 106 -10.03 -11.83 -6.31
N ARG A 107 -9.94 -12.49 -5.14
CA ARG A 107 -9.02 -12.07 -4.08
C ARG A 107 -7.56 -12.20 -4.51
N LYS A 108 -7.22 -13.27 -5.25
CA LYS A 108 -5.88 -13.47 -5.79
C LYS A 108 -5.54 -12.41 -6.83
N GLU A 109 -6.45 -12.12 -7.76
CA GLU A 109 -6.27 -11.06 -8.74
C GLU A 109 -6.09 -9.68 -8.08
N GLU A 110 -6.90 -9.35 -7.05
CA GLU A 110 -6.74 -8.11 -6.28
C GLU A 110 -5.36 -8.06 -5.58
N ARG A 111 -4.87 -9.17 -5.04
CA ARG A 111 -3.52 -9.24 -4.43
C ARG A 111 -2.42 -9.04 -5.47
N GLU A 112 -2.52 -9.66 -6.64
CA GLU A 112 -1.55 -9.51 -7.73
C GLU A 112 -1.53 -8.08 -8.27
N ALA A 113 -2.70 -7.48 -8.51
CA ALA A 113 -2.80 -6.08 -8.90
C ALA A 113 -2.19 -5.14 -7.85
N ASN A 114 -2.47 -5.37 -6.57
CA ASN A 114 -1.86 -4.59 -5.48
C ASN A 114 -0.34 -4.79 -5.42
N ALA A 115 0.17 -5.99 -5.65
CA ALA A 115 1.62 -6.25 -5.70
C ALA A 115 2.29 -5.45 -6.84
N VAL A 116 1.66 -5.41 -8.02
CA VAL A 116 2.15 -4.60 -9.16
C VAL A 116 2.16 -3.10 -8.82
N VAL A 117 1.10 -2.60 -8.21
CA VAL A 117 1.02 -1.18 -7.78
C VAL A 117 2.12 -0.87 -6.78
N GLN A 118 2.35 -1.72 -5.78
CA GLN A 118 3.42 -1.52 -4.80
C GLN A 118 4.81 -1.60 -5.43
N ALA A 119 5.04 -2.55 -6.34
CA ALA A 119 6.31 -2.65 -7.05
C ALA A 119 6.59 -1.42 -7.91
N THR A 120 5.56 -0.89 -8.59
CA THR A 120 5.65 0.32 -9.40
C THR A 120 5.89 1.55 -8.53
N ARG A 121 5.21 1.65 -7.38
CA ARG A 121 5.46 2.70 -6.41
C ARG A 121 6.91 2.68 -5.94
N ARG A 122 7.44 1.49 -5.58
CA ARG A 122 8.83 1.32 -5.11
C ARG A 122 9.87 1.64 -6.16
N SER A 123 9.60 1.33 -7.45
CA SER A 123 10.52 1.68 -8.53
C SER A 123 10.56 3.18 -8.82
N GLN A 124 9.47 3.89 -8.55
CA GLN A 124 9.35 5.34 -8.71
C GLN A 124 9.80 6.13 -7.47
N GLN A 125 10.01 5.47 -6.33
CA GLN A 125 10.44 6.12 -5.09
C GLN A 125 11.82 6.76 -5.25
N THR A 126 11.98 7.89 -4.58
CA THR A 126 13.27 8.55 -4.39
C THR A 126 14.08 7.88 -3.26
N ASP A 127 15.38 8.15 -3.20
CA ASP A 127 16.23 7.64 -2.11
C ASP A 127 15.81 8.17 -0.74
N ASP A 128 15.37 9.42 -0.66
CA ASP A 128 14.89 10.04 0.57
C ASP A 128 13.62 9.35 1.08
N GLU A 129 12.66 9.08 0.19
CA GLU A 129 11.44 8.33 0.54
C GLU A 129 11.76 6.92 1.04
N ARG A 130 12.69 6.22 0.38
CA ARG A 130 13.18 4.91 0.84
C ARG A 130 13.86 5.00 2.20
N HIS A 131 14.59 6.08 2.47
CA HIS A 131 15.23 6.28 3.76
C HIS A 131 14.21 6.50 4.87
N VAL A 132 13.19 7.33 4.63
CA VAL A 132 12.09 7.55 5.58
C VAL A 132 11.30 6.26 5.83
N GLU A 133 10.95 5.49 4.80
CA GLU A 133 10.25 4.20 4.95
C GLU A 133 11.08 3.24 5.83
N ARG A 134 12.40 3.15 5.63
CA ARG A 134 13.28 2.34 6.46
C ARG A 134 13.36 2.80 7.92
N ILE A 135 13.29 4.11 8.18
CA ILE A 135 13.24 4.63 9.56
C ILE A 135 11.93 4.20 10.21
N VAL A 136 10.79 4.42 9.53
CA VAL A 136 9.47 4.04 10.05
C VAL A 136 9.40 2.54 10.33
N ASP A 137 9.91 1.70 9.42
CA ASP A 137 9.96 0.25 9.62
C ASP A 137 10.84 -0.15 10.79
N ARG A 138 11.99 0.52 10.97
CA ARG A 138 12.88 0.28 12.11
C ARG A 138 12.20 0.67 13.41
N ASP A 139 11.56 1.83 13.46
CA ASP A 139 10.86 2.32 14.65
C ASP A 139 9.68 1.41 14.98
N HIS A 140 8.93 0.93 13.98
CA HIS A 140 7.86 -0.03 14.20
C HIS A 140 8.38 -1.34 14.81
N ARG A 141 9.48 -1.87 14.28
CA ARG A 141 10.14 -3.06 14.84
C ARG A 141 10.64 -2.82 16.27
N ALA A 142 11.27 -1.68 16.54
CA ALA A 142 11.79 -1.35 17.86
C ALA A 142 10.68 -1.15 18.90
N ASN A 143 9.53 -0.62 18.49
CA ASN A 143 8.39 -0.37 19.37
C ASN A 143 7.48 -1.58 19.56
N THR A 144 7.63 -2.62 18.73
CA THR A 144 6.92 -3.88 18.91
C THR A 144 7.57 -4.63 20.06
N ARG A 145 6.93 -4.61 21.24
CA ARG A 145 7.37 -5.40 22.39
C ARG A 145 6.97 -6.85 22.16
N GLU A 146 7.91 -7.65 21.71
CA GLU A 146 7.76 -9.10 21.71
C GLU A 146 7.79 -9.61 23.16
N THR A 147 6.88 -10.52 23.48
CA THR A 147 6.91 -11.28 24.72
C THR A 147 8.07 -12.29 24.70
N ASP A 148 8.52 -12.75 25.87
CA ASP A 148 9.60 -13.75 25.96
C ASP A 148 9.26 -15.06 25.20
N GLU A 149 7.97 -15.42 25.16
CA GLU A 149 7.46 -16.57 24.39
C GLU A 149 7.56 -16.35 22.88
N GLU A 150 7.17 -15.17 22.39
CA GLU A 150 7.32 -14.79 20.97
C GLU A 150 8.80 -14.77 20.55
N CYS A 151 9.67 -14.26 21.42
CA CYS A 151 11.12 -14.29 21.23
C CYS A 151 11.64 -15.74 21.12
N GLY A 152 11.12 -16.65 21.95
CA GLY A 152 11.44 -18.07 21.91
C GLY A 152 11.06 -18.73 20.58
N VAL A 153 9.80 -18.55 20.17
CA VAL A 153 9.28 -19.09 18.90
C VAL A 153 10.02 -18.50 17.70
N GLN A 154 10.34 -17.20 17.71
CA GLN A 154 11.09 -16.57 16.64
C GLN A 154 12.50 -17.15 16.51
N ARG A 155 13.20 -17.36 17.63
CA ARG A 155 14.53 -18.01 17.64
C ARG A 155 14.49 -19.44 17.11
N GLU A 156 13.45 -20.21 17.44
CA GLU A 156 13.28 -21.57 16.94
C GLU A 156 13.08 -21.59 15.42
N ARG A 157 12.20 -20.71 14.90
CA ARG A 157 12.03 -20.56 13.44
C ARG A 157 13.31 -20.12 12.75
N ASP A 158 14.08 -19.23 13.36
CA ASP A 158 15.34 -18.76 12.78
C ASP A 158 16.39 -19.89 12.75
N ARG A 159 16.42 -20.77 13.76
CA ARG A 159 17.25 -21.99 13.75
C ARG A 159 16.82 -22.93 12.64
N GLU A 160 15.53 -23.22 12.52
CA GLU A 160 14.98 -24.09 11.47
C GLU A 160 15.30 -23.53 10.07
N ARG A 161 15.07 -22.23 9.85
CA ARG A 161 15.43 -21.56 8.58
C ARG A 161 16.92 -21.67 8.27
N HIS A 162 17.77 -21.56 9.30
CA HIS A 162 19.22 -21.69 9.13
C HIS A 162 19.63 -23.13 8.82
N GLU A 163 18.97 -24.13 9.41
CA GLU A 163 19.20 -25.54 9.10
C GLU A 163 18.74 -25.88 7.68
N ILE A 164 17.55 -25.43 7.27
CA ILE A 164 17.05 -25.60 5.90
C ILE A 164 18.00 -24.93 4.91
N ARG A 165 18.44 -23.69 5.18
CA ARG A 165 19.43 -23.01 4.33
C ARG A 165 20.72 -23.82 4.20
N ARG A 166 21.26 -24.33 5.30
CA ARG A 166 22.47 -25.18 5.28
C ARG A 166 22.27 -26.51 4.56
N ALA A 167 21.09 -27.10 4.64
CA ALA A 167 20.76 -28.34 3.94
C ALA A 167 20.66 -28.13 2.42
N LEU A 168 20.15 -26.97 1.99
CA LEU A 168 20.01 -26.61 0.58
C LEU A 168 21.26 -25.97 -0.03
N GLN A 169 22.24 -25.56 0.78
CA GLN A 169 23.49 -24.98 0.31
C GLN A 169 24.26 -25.95 -0.59
N THR A 170 24.74 -25.43 -1.71
CA THR A 170 25.65 -26.16 -2.61
C THR A 170 27.05 -26.25 -1.99
N GLU A 171 27.89 -27.16 -2.51
CA GLU A 171 29.28 -27.30 -2.04
C GLU A 171 30.12 -26.04 -2.29
N GLU A 172 29.87 -25.35 -3.41
CA GLU A 172 30.49 -24.07 -3.76
C GLU A 172 30.14 -22.97 -2.74
N GLU A 173 28.87 -22.81 -2.40
CA GLU A 173 28.43 -21.84 -1.38
C GLU A 173 29.04 -22.13 0.00
N ARG A 174 29.22 -23.42 0.34
CA ARG A 174 29.88 -23.84 1.58
C ARG A 174 31.37 -23.51 1.58
N GLU A 175 32.05 -23.68 0.45
CA GLU A 175 33.46 -23.34 0.30
C GLU A 175 33.67 -21.82 0.37
N GLU A 176 32.83 -21.03 -0.29
CA GLU A 176 32.85 -19.56 -0.16
C GLU A 176 32.59 -19.10 1.28
N GLU A 177 31.65 -19.72 1.99
CA GLU A 177 31.39 -19.40 3.39
C GLU A 177 32.63 -19.72 4.26
N ARG A 178 33.30 -20.85 4.01
CA ARG A 178 34.57 -21.19 4.67
C ARG A 178 35.67 -20.19 4.32
N GLU A 179 35.75 -19.75 3.07
CA GLU A 179 36.73 -18.74 2.65
C GLU A 179 36.46 -17.39 3.32
N ARG A 180 35.21 -16.91 3.34
CA ARG A 180 34.80 -15.70 4.08
C ARG A 180 35.17 -15.79 5.56
N VAL A 181 35.00 -16.96 6.18
CA VAL A 181 35.44 -17.19 7.57
C VAL A 181 36.97 -17.11 7.67
N ARG A 182 37.72 -17.78 6.78
CA ARG A 182 39.19 -17.74 6.76
C ARG A 182 39.71 -16.32 6.56
N GLU A 183 39.10 -15.55 5.66
CA GLU A 183 39.43 -14.14 5.41
C GLU A 183 39.18 -13.30 6.66
N ARG A 184 38.03 -13.43 7.31
CA ARG A 184 37.76 -12.77 8.60
C ARG A 184 38.79 -13.14 9.66
N CYS A 185 39.16 -14.42 9.76
CA CYS A 185 40.21 -14.84 10.69
C CYS A 185 41.57 -14.22 10.34
N ARG A 186 41.92 -14.11 9.05
CA ARG A 186 43.15 -13.45 8.58
C ARG A 186 43.15 -11.96 8.88
N THR A 187 42.04 -11.25 8.69
CA THR A 187 41.94 -9.81 8.96
C THR A 187 41.97 -9.51 10.46
N THR A 188 41.30 -10.32 11.29
CA THR A 188 41.41 -10.22 12.75
C THR A 188 42.85 -10.48 13.19
N ARG A 189 43.50 -11.53 12.69
CA ARG A 189 44.91 -11.79 12.99
C ARG A 189 45.86 -10.72 12.50
N HIS A 190 45.61 -10.13 11.33
CA HIS A 190 46.41 -9.03 10.82
C HIS A 190 46.26 -7.81 11.73
N ARG A 191 45.05 -7.51 12.19
CA ARG A 191 44.80 -6.48 13.21
C ARG A 191 45.53 -6.78 14.53
N ASP A 192 45.47 -8.02 15.00
CA ASP A 192 46.13 -8.48 16.23
C ASP A 192 47.67 -8.47 16.10
N ALA A 193 48.20 -8.77 14.91
CA ALA A 193 49.62 -8.72 14.60
C ALA A 193 50.13 -7.28 14.48
N LEU A 194 49.32 -6.37 13.88
CA LEU A 194 49.61 -4.93 13.88
C LEU A 194 49.60 -4.34 15.30
N ALA A 195 48.78 -4.87 16.21
CA ALA A 195 48.82 -4.50 17.62
C ALA A 195 50.17 -4.85 18.29
N ASN A 196 50.99 -5.72 17.69
CA ASN A 196 52.30 -6.17 18.19
C ASN A 196 53.46 -5.87 17.20
N HIS A 197 53.35 -4.87 16.32
CA HIS A 197 54.42 -4.50 15.37
C HIS A 197 55.72 -4.04 16.06
N GLU A 198 56.86 -4.06 15.37
CA GLU A 198 58.19 -3.71 15.94
C GLU A 198 58.29 -2.28 16.48
N ASP A 199 57.45 -1.35 16.00
CA ASP A 199 57.34 0.03 16.50
C ASP A 199 56.44 0.17 17.75
N PHE A 200 55.92 -0.96 18.27
CA PHE A 200 55.12 -0.98 19.49
C PHE A 200 55.97 -0.49 20.65
N ARG A 201 55.66 0.70 21.18
CA ARG A 201 56.34 1.28 22.34
C ARG A 201 55.77 0.67 23.62
N PRO A 202 56.49 -0.25 24.28
CA PRO A 202 55.95 -1.00 25.41
C PRO A 202 55.78 -0.15 26.68
N SER A 203 56.22 1.11 26.65
CA SER A 203 56.02 2.09 27.72
C SER A 203 54.66 2.79 27.69
N MET A 204 53.89 2.66 26.61
CA MET A 204 52.63 3.40 26.40
C MET A 204 51.36 2.57 26.61
N VAL A 205 51.48 1.27 26.93
CA VAL A 205 50.32 0.37 27.08
C VAL A 205 50.37 -0.30 28.45
N THR A 206 49.33 -0.11 29.25
CA THR A 206 49.14 -0.72 30.57
C THR A 206 47.76 -1.35 30.63
N GLY A 207 47.68 -2.61 31.06
CA GLY A 207 46.41 -3.33 31.20
C GLY A 207 46.62 -4.84 31.37
N SER A 208 45.58 -5.52 31.86
CA SER A 208 45.57 -6.98 32.11
C SER A 208 45.77 -7.85 30.87
N ASP A 209 45.61 -7.28 29.68
CA ASP A 209 45.75 -7.95 28.38
C ASP A 209 47.15 -7.76 27.77
N VAL A 210 48.12 -7.28 28.56
CA VAL A 210 49.52 -7.11 28.19
C VAL A 210 50.36 -8.12 28.98
N ASP A 211 51.26 -8.82 28.30
CA ASP A 211 52.18 -9.74 28.93
C ASP A 211 53.25 -8.95 29.71
N GLU A 212 53.34 -9.15 31.02
CA GLU A 212 54.24 -8.37 31.88
C GLU A 212 55.72 -8.63 31.58
N GLU A 213 56.05 -9.81 31.06
CA GLU A 213 57.42 -10.23 30.74
C GLU A 213 57.94 -9.62 29.43
N ASN A 214 57.11 -9.67 28.38
CA ASN A 214 57.49 -9.18 27.05
C ASN A 214 56.91 -7.81 26.70
N ARG A 215 56.05 -7.26 27.57
CA ARG A 215 55.25 -6.04 27.38
C ARG A 215 54.55 -5.97 26.02
N ARG A 216 54.03 -7.10 25.53
CA ARG A 216 53.27 -7.24 24.28
C ARG A 216 51.83 -7.65 24.58
N HIS A 217 50.89 -7.39 23.67
CA HIS A 217 49.51 -7.82 23.86
C HIS A 217 49.42 -9.35 23.91
N ARG A 218 48.77 -9.90 24.94
CA ARG A 218 48.47 -11.32 25.05
C ARG A 218 47.43 -11.70 24.00
N LEU A 219 47.88 -12.38 22.94
CA LEU A 219 46.97 -12.92 21.95
C LEU A 219 46.28 -14.17 22.50
N PRO A 220 44.97 -14.35 22.27
CA PRO A 220 44.28 -15.57 22.66
C PRO A 220 44.91 -16.80 21.96
N PRO A 221 44.97 -17.96 22.65
CA PRO A 221 45.59 -19.16 22.11
C PRO A 221 44.82 -19.63 20.87
N THR A 222 45.53 -19.76 19.76
CA THR A 222 44.88 -20.12 18.49
C THR A 222 44.62 -21.62 18.44
N THR A 223 43.37 -22.03 18.28
CA THR A 223 43.00 -23.45 18.12
C THR A 223 42.36 -23.66 16.75
N VAL A 224 42.75 -24.72 16.04
CA VAL A 224 42.14 -25.03 14.74
C VAL A 224 40.81 -25.75 14.98
N CYS A 225 39.72 -25.19 14.48
CA CYS A 225 38.40 -25.81 14.55
C CYS A 225 38.37 -27.08 13.70
N ALA A 226 38.17 -28.23 14.34
CA ALA A 226 38.14 -29.53 13.67
C ALA A 226 37.06 -29.68 12.58
N HIS A 227 36.00 -28.86 12.62
CA HIS A 227 34.89 -28.95 11.67
C HIS A 227 35.06 -28.14 10.38
N CYS A 228 35.91 -27.10 10.40
CA CYS A 228 36.09 -26.24 9.23
C CYS A 228 37.55 -25.89 8.93
N ASN A 229 38.49 -26.42 9.72
CA ASN A 229 39.92 -26.04 9.72
C ASN A 229 40.15 -24.52 9.79
N ALA A 230 39.17 -23.77 10.28
CA ALA A 230 39.31 -22.35 10.55
C ALA A 230 39.98 -22.17 11.91
N TRP A 231 40.81 -21.13 12.02
CA TRP A 231 41.47 -20.80 13.26
C TRP A 231 40.50 -20.05 14.18
N LYS A 232 40.33 -20.54 15.41
CA LYS A 232 39.67 -19.85 16.52
C LYS A 232 40.72 -19.14 17.37
#